data_AF-A0A9Q1QUS0-F1
#
_entry.id   AF-A0A9Q1QUS0-F1
#
_cell.length_a   1.000
_cell.length_b   1.000
_cell.length_c   1.000
_cell.angle_alpha   90.00
_cell.angle_beta   90.00
_cell.angle_gamma   90.00
#
_symmetry.space_group_name_H-M   'P 1'
#
loop_
_entity.id
_entity.type
_entity.pdbx_description
1 polymer ?
#
loop_
_entity_poly.entity_id
_entity_poly.type
_entity_poly.pdbx_seq_one_letter_code
_entity_poly.pdbx_strand_id
1 'polypeptide(L)'
;MLPEGLDQQPVSRIARHISLMGFNCVRLTWATYMFTRHSNLTVAQSLINNGLHDAMSGIGKKNPQLLGLTVVEAHRAVIEELDRHGVMSVLDNQRFRSPPQTCLPNLIVIGISLRNELRGPFTNQSVWYENVQKGAKTIHRANPNLLIIISGLDYDIDFFLPKGKALELKHEK
;
A
#
# COMPACT_ATOMS: atom_id res chain seq x y z
N MET A 1 1.44 1.56 -5.70
CA MET A 1 2.24 1.67 -6.94
C MET A 1 1.93 0.44 -7.76
N LEU A 2 2.24 0.40 -9.05
CA LEU A 2 2.12 -0.88 -9.77
C LEU A 2 3.30 -1.77 -9.36
N PRO A 3 3.09 -3.04 -8.96
CA PRO A 3 4.20 -3.93 -8.66
C PRO A 3 5.12 -4.12 -9.87
N GLU A 4 6.42 -4.24 -9.61
CA GLU A 4 7.41 -4.51 -10.65
C GLU A 4 7.30 -5.94 -11.18
N GLY A 5 7.85 -6.19 -12.38
CA GLY A 5 7.86 -7.51 -13.01
C GLY A 5 6.59 -7.88 -13.80
N LEU A 6 5.57 -7.01 -13.81
CA LEU A 6 4.38 -7.19 -14.65
C LEU A 6 4.64 -7.04 -16.15
N ASP A 7 5.78 -6.48 -16.52
CA ASP A 7 6.32 -6.49 -17.88
C ASP A 7 6.91 -7.85 -18.28
N GLN A 8 7.34 -8.65 -17.29
CA GLN A 8 8.00 -9.94 -17.49
C GLN A 8 7.01 -11.11 -17.44
N GLN A 9 6.02 -11.06 -16.53
CA GLN A 9 5.06 -12.16 -16.32
C GLN A 9 3.62 -11.67 -16.17
N PRO A 10 2.63 -12.48 -16.57
CA PRO A 10 1.23 -12.22 -16.25
C PRO A 10 0.99 -12.16 -14.73
N VAL A 11 0.15 -11.23 -14.27
CA VAL A 11 -0.20 -11.12 -12.83
C VAL A 11 -0.73 -12.46 -12.30
N SER A 12 -1.57 -13.15 -13.06
CA SER A 12 -2.13 -14.46 -12.71
C SER A 12 -1.05 -15.52 -12.48
N ARG A 13 0.02 -15.51 -13.29
CA ARG A 13 1.14 -16.44 -13.13
C ARG A 13 1.94 -16.14 -11.87
N ILE A 14 2.15 -14.87 -11.57
CA ILE A 14 2.83 -14.43 -10.34
C ILE A 14 1.99 -14.84 -9.12
N ALA A 15 0.70 -14.50 -9.10
CA ALA A 15 -0.22 -14.84 -8.02
C ALA A 15 -0.29 -16.37 -7.78
N ARG A 16 -0.46 -17.15 -8.85
CA ARG A 16 -0.41 -18.61 -8.79
C ARG A 16 0.91 -19.13 -8.24
N HIS A 17 2.03 -18.56 -8.67
CA HIS A 17 3.35 -19.01 -8.22
C HIS A 17 3.53 -18.76 -6.72
N ILE A 18 3.16 -17.58 -6.22
CA ILE A 18 3.18 -17.23 -4.80
C ILE A 18 2.35 -18.23 -3.98
N SER A 19 1.13 -18.51 -4.43
CA SER A 19 0.23 -19.48 -3.80
C SER A 19 0.83 -20.90 -3.78
N LEU A 20 1.41 -21.36 -4.91
CA LEU A 20 2.07 -22.68 -5.02
C LEU A 20 3.32 -22.82 -4.14
N MET A 21 4.00 -21.71 -3.82
CA MET A 21 5.11 -21.70 -2.87
C MET A 21 4.66 -21.80 -1.40
N GLY A 22 3.35 -21.79 -1.15
CA GLY A 22 2.78 -21.86 0.20
C GLY A 22 2.62 -20.51 0.89
N PHE A 23 2.89 -19.39 0.21
CA PHE A 23 2.59 -18.07 0.73
C PHE A 23 1.11 -17.76 0.61
N ASN A 24 0.53 -17.19 1.66
CA ASN A 24 -0.89 -16.82 1.73
C ASN A 24 -1.12 -15.30 1.85
N CYS A 25 -0.05 -14.49 1.88
CA CYS A 25 -0.15 -13.06 2.05
C CYS A 25 1.03 -12.33 1.39
N VAL A 26 0.76 -11.16 0.81
CA VAL A 26 1.78 -10.25 0.27
C VAL A 26 1.65 -8.85 0.86
N ARG A 27 2.78 -8.16 1.03
CA ARG A 27 2.83 -6.74 1.41
C ARG A 27 3.06 -5.89 0.18
N LEU A 28 2.06 -5.09 -0.21
CA LEU A 28 2.10 -4.23 -1.39
C LEU A 28 2.26 -2.77 -1.01
N THR A 29 3.21 -2.11 -1.64
CA THR A 29 3.50 -0.70 -1.38
C THR A 29 2.59 0.23 -2.19
N TRP A 30 2.01 1.22 -1.53
CA TRP A 30 1.22 2.27 -2.17
C TRP A 30 1.71 3.66 -1.76
N ALA A 31 1.31 4.65 -2.54
CA ALA A 31 1.65 6.05 -2.30
C ALA A 31 0.37 6.87 -2.29
N THR A 32 0.22 7.74 -1.29
CA THR A 32 -0.96 8.62 -1.16
C THR A 32 -1.20 9.48 -2.41
N TYR A 33 -0.13 9.81 -3.16
CA TYR A 33 -0.24 10.58 -4.39
C TYR A 33 -1.01 9.88 -5.51
N MET A 34 -1.08 8.54 -5.51
CA MET A 34 -1.92 7.80 -6.45
C MET A 34 -3.40 8.18 -6.31
N PHE A 35 -3.85 8.43 -5.08
CA PHE A 35 -5.26 8.72 -4.78
C PHE A 35 -5.58 10.21 -4.74
N THR A 36 -4.57 11.08 -4.82
CA THR A 36 -4.74 12.53 -4.63
C THR A 36 -4.27 13.34 -5.84
N ARG A 37 -3.00 13.23 -6.23
CA ARG A 37 -2.40 14.02 -7.32
C ARG A 37 -2.48 13.33 -8.68
N HIS A 38 -2.56 12.00 -8.67
CA HIS A 38 -2.47 11.17 -9.87
C HIS A 38 -3.64 10.19 -10.00
N SER A 39 -4.80 10.53 -9.44
CA SER A 39 -6.00 9.66 -9.47
C SER A 39 -6.45 9.33 -10.88
N ASN A 40 -6.28 10.27 -11.82
CA ASN A 40 -6.71 10.13 -13.21
C ASN A 40 -5.56 9.71 -14.15
N LEU A 41 -4.36 9.45 -13.61
CA LEU A 41 -3.21 9.06 -14.42
C LEU A 41 -3.33 7.59 -14.79
N THR A 42 -3.30 7.28 -16.09
CA THR A 42 -3.30 5.89 -16.59
C THR A 42 -1.92 5.24 -16.44
N VAL A 43 -1.89 3.90 -16.43
CA VAL A 43 -0.63 3.15 -16.41
C VAL A 43 0.22 3.49 -17.63
N ALA A 44 -0.36 3.51 -18.83
CA ALA A 44 0.36 3.88 -20.05
C ALA A 44 0.96 5.29 -19.96
N GLN A 45 0.17 6.29 -19.54
CA GLN A 45 0.65 7.66 -19.40
C GLN A 45 1.76 7.75 -18.34
N SER A 46 1.60 7.04 -17.22
CA SER A 46 2.63 7.02 -16.17
C SER A 46 3.94 6.42 -16.69
N LEU A 47 3.90 5.34 -17.46
CA LEU A 47 5.10 4.71 -18.01
C LEU A 47 5.79 5.63 -19.02
N ILE A 48 5.02 6.26 -19.92
CA ILE A 48 5.53 7.22 -20.91
C ILE A 48 6.19 8.41 -20.21
N ASN A 49 5.53 9.01 -19.21
CA ASN A 49 6.07 10.16 -18.48
C ASN A 49 7.39 9.87 -17.75
N ASN A 50 7.66 8.61 -17.43
CA ASN A 50 8.90 8.17 -16.78
C ASN A 50 9.91 7.55 -17.77
N GLY A 51 9.64 7.58 -19.08
CA GLY A 51 10.54 7.02 -20.10
C GLY A 51 10.60 5.48 -20.12
N LEU A 52 9.64 4.79 -19.50
CA LEU A 52 9.62 3.34 -19.32
C LEU A 52 8.97 2.61 -20.51
N HIS A 53 9.50 2.83 -21.71
CA HIS A 53 8.93 2.29 -22.95
C HIS A 53 9.00 0.76 -23.04
N ASP A 54 10.09 0.15 -22.57
CA ASP A 54 10.27 -1.30 -22.58
C ASP A 54 9.27 -1.97 -21.62
N ALA A 55 9.08 -1.42 -20.43
CA ALA A 55 8.09 -1.90 -19.47
C ALA A 55 6.67 -1.77 -20.03
N MET A 56 6.36 -0.67 -20.74
CA MET A 56 5.07 -0.50 -21.41
C MET A 56 4.85 -1.57 -22.49
N SER A 57 5.86 -1.88 -23.29
CA SER A 57 5.82 -2.95 -24.30
C SER A 57 5.64 -4.33 -23.66
N GLY A 58 6.37 -4.62 -22.57
CA GLY A 58 6.25 -5.87 -21.83
C GLY A 58 4.86 -6.05 -21.21
N ILE A 59 4.35 -5.01 -20.53
CA ILE A 59 3.00 -5.01 -19.96
C ILE A 59 1.96 -5.15 -21.08
N GLY A 60 2.13 -4.48 -22.22
CA GLY A 60 1.24 -4.64 -23.37
C GLY A 60 1.17 -6.07 -23.91
N LYS A 61 2.26 -6.84 -23.80
CA LYS A 61 2.31 -8.25 -24.23
C LYS A 61 1.78 -9.22 -23.18
N LYS A 62 2.03 -8.97 -21.90
CA LYS A 62 1.76 -9.93 -20.80
C LYS A 62 0.48 -9.62 -20.03
N ASN A 63 0.14 -8.34 -19.90
CA ASN A 63 -0.97 -7.81 -19.12
C ASN A 63 -1.64 -6.61 -19.85
N PRO A 64 -2.10 -6.78 -21.11
CA PRO A 64 -2.62 -5.67 -21.92
C PRO A 64 -3.78 -4.92 -21.25
N GLN A 65 -4.58 -5.62 -20.44
CA GLN A 65 -5.70 -5.06 -19.70
C GLN A 65 -5.31 -3.95 -18.72
N LEU A 66 -4.05 -3.88 -18.30
CA LEU A 66 -3.60 -2.89 -17.30
C LEU A 66 -3.29 -1.51 -17.91
N LEU A 67 -2.93 -1.44 -19.20
CA LEU A 67 -2.43 -0.20 -19.80
C LEU A 67 -3.48 0.92 -19.83
N GLY A 68 -4.74 0.57 -20.07
CA GLY A 68 -5.86 1.51 -20.14
C GLY A 68 -6.42 1.94 -18.78
N LEU A 69 -6.04 1.25 -17.71
CA LEU A 69 -6.54 1.54 -16.36
C LEU A 69 -5.80 2.73 -15.75
N THR A 70 -6.45 3.42 -14.82
CA THR A 70 -5.75 4.33 -13.91
C THR A 70 -4.76 3.56 -13.05
N VAL A 71 -3.74 4.24 -12.53
CA VAL A 71 -2.77 3.62 -11.61
C VAL A 71 -3.44 3.05 -10.35
N VAL A 72 -4.57 3.64 -9.92
CA VAL A 72 -5.38 3.14 -8.79
C VAL A 72 -6.14 1.86 -9.18
N GLU A 73 -6.80 1.85 -10.34
CA GLU A 73 -7.53 0.68 -10.83
C GLU A 73 -6.59 -0.48 -11.15
N ALA A 74 -5.43 -0.22 -11.74
CA ALA A 74 -4.44 -1.26 -12.01
C ALA A 74 -3.92 -1.89 -10.71
N HIS A 75 -3.69 -1.08 -9.67
CA HIS A 75 -3.33 -1.59 -8.34
C HIS A 75 -4.45 -2.46 -7.73
N ARG A 76 -5.71 -2.05 -7.87
CA ARG A 76 -6.87 -2.85 -7.46
C ARG A 76 -6.93 -4.18 -8.22
N ALA A 77 -6.76 -4.16 -9.54
CA ALA A 77 -6.78 -5.36 -10.37
C ALA A 77 -5.71 -6.38 -9.95
N VAL A 78 -4.53 -5.92 -9.51
CA VAL A 78 -3.50 -6.81 -8.98
C VAL A 78 -3.92 -7.45 -7.66
N ILE A 79 -4.52 -6.68 -6.74
CA ILE A 79 -5.04 -7.19 -5.47
C ILE A 79 -6.14 -8.24 -5.70
N GLU A 80 -7.05 -7.97 -6.63
CA GLU A 80 -8.12 -8.91 -7.01
C GLU A 80 -7.57 -10.20 -7.64
N GLU A 81 -6.50 -10.11 -8.42
CA GLU A 81 -5.89 -11.30 -9.03
C GLU A 81 -5.15 -12.17 -8.00
N LEU A 82 -4.54 -11.55 -6.99
CA LEU A 82 -3.96 -12.25 -5.84
C LEU A 82 -5.04 -12.97 -5.03
N ASP A 83 -6.17 -12.31 -4.80
CA ASP A 83 -7.32 -12.85 -4.08
C ASP A 83 -7.90 -14.10 -4.75
N ARG A 84 -8.03 -14.08 -6.08
CA ARG A 84 -8.47 -15.25 -6.87
C ARG A 84 -7.58 -16.48 -6.65
N HIS A 85 -6.36 -16.29 -6.19
CA HIS A 85 -5.40 -17.35 -5.89
C HIS A 85 -5.23 -17.61 -4.38
N GLY A 86 -6.13 -17.05 -3.55
CA GLY A 86 -6.12 -17.22 -2.10
C GLY A 86 -4.99 -16.45 -1.39
N VAL A 87 -4.43 -15.43 -2.03
CA VAL A 87 -3.33 -14.62 -1.49
C VAL A 87 -3.87 -13.29 -0.98
N MET A 88 -3.84 -13.10 0.33
CA MET A 88 -4.27 -11.87 1.01
C MET A 88 -3.28 -10.73 0.78
N SER A 89 -3.73 -9.49 0.95
CA SER A 89 -2.89 -8.29 0.77
C SER A 89 -2.83 -7.41 2.01
N VAL A 90 -1.62 -6.94 2.35
CA VAL A 90 -1.36 -5.86 3.31
C VAL A 90 -0.87 -4.64 2.55
N LEU A 91 -1.51 -3.48 2.74
CA LEU A 91 -1.16 -2.25 2.03
C LEU A 91 -0.20 -1.38 2.83
N ASP A 92 1.02 -1.22 2.34
CA ASP A 92 2.05 -0.42 2.99
C ASP A 92 2.16 0.99 2.41
N ASN A 93 1.90 2.00 3.24
CA ASN A 93 2.05 3.39 2.81
C ASN A 93 3.51 3.84 2.94
N GLN A 94 4.20 3.96 1.80
CA GLN A 94 5.58 4.47 1.79
C GLN A 94 5.68 5.99 1.81
N ARG A 95 4.58 6.73 1.53
CA ARG A 95 4.55 8.21 1.56
C ARG A 95 3.25 8.70 2.18
N PHE A 96 3.33 9.09 3.46
CA PHE A 96 2.16 9.47 4.25
C PHE A 96 1.62 10.87 3.93
N ARG A 97 0.34 10.91 3.54
CA ARG A 97 -0.59 12.04 3.69
C ARG A 97 -1.96 11.41 4.02
N SER A 98 -2.88 12.15 4.64
CA SER A 98 -4.17 11.62 5.10
C SER A 98 -4.90 10.81 4.01
N PRO A 99 -5.24 9.52 4.23
CA PRO A 99 -5.94 8.72 3.22
C PRO A 99 -7.39 9.21 3.06
N PRO A 100 -7.94 9.23 1.83
CA PRO A 100 -9.37 9.47 1.60
C PRO A 100 -10.22 8.30 2.13
N GLN A 101 -11.39 8.60 2.67
CA GLN A 101 -12.27 7.68 3.42
C GLN A 101 -12.93 6.56 2.58
N THR A 102 -12.87 6.61 1.24
CA THR A 102 -13.76 5.84 0.35
C THR A 102 -13.19 4.51 -0.19
N CYS A 103 -12.04 4.02 0.28
CA CYS A 103 -11.31 2.99 -0.46
C CYS A 103 -11.55 1.51 -0.07
N LEU A 104 -12.29 1.16 0.99
CA LEU A 104 -12.11 -0.18 1.61
C LEU A 104 -13.40 -0.93 2.04
N PRO A 105 -14.27 -1.41 1.13
CA PRO A 105 -15.38 -2.29 1.53
C PRO A 105 -15.16 -3.80 1.28
N ASN A 106 -14.00 -4.28 0.79
CA ASN A 106 -13.83 -5.71 0.48
C ASN A 106 -12.76 -6.41 1.35
N LEU A 107 -13.08 -7.62 1.82
CA LEU A 107 -12.32 -8.53 2.71
C LEU A 107 -10.87 -8.88 2.28
N ILE A 108 -10.42 -8.37 1.14
CA ILE A 108 -9.19 -8.79 0.44
C ILE A 108 -7.94 -8.11 1.01
N VAL A 109 -8.12 -6.90 1.52
CA VAL A 109 -7.08 -6.16 2.24
C VAL A 109 -7.26 -6.41 3.72
N ILE A 110 -6.34 -7.17 4.31
CA ILE A 110 -6.42 -7.57 5.72
C ILE A 110 -5.74 -6.56 6.65
N GLY A 111 -4.90 -5.69 6.10
CA GLY A 111 -4.23 -4.68 6.89
C GLY A 111 -3.64 -3.53 6.09
N ILE A 112 -3.38 -2.44 6.78
CA ILE A 112 -2.77 -1.24 6.23
C ILE A 112 -1.69 -0.71 7.18
N SER A 113 -0.51 -0.43 6.63
CA SER A 113 0.58 0.22 7.35
C SER A 113 0.48 1.74 7.17
N LEU A 114 0.47 2.45 8.30
CA LEU A 114 0.30 3.91 8.34
C LEU A 114 1.49 4.64 7.72
N ARG A 115 2.72 4.20 8.00
CA ARG A 115 3.93 4.72 7.39
C ARG A 115 5.11 3.81 7.71
N ASN A 116 5.85 3.39 6.68
CA ASN A 116 7.14 2.76 6.89
C ASN A 116 8.23 3.82 7.14
N GLU A 117 9.08 3.60 8.15
CA GLU A 117 10.38 4.26 8.38
C GLU A 117 10.41 5.78 8.11
N LEU A 118 10.08 6.59 9.12
CA LEU A 118 10.25 8.04 8.99
C LEU A 118 11.72 8.40 8.76
N ARG A 119 12.03 8.91 7.58
CA ARG A 119 13.36 9.44 7.23
C ARG A 119 13.33 10.98 7.16
N GLY A 120 14.34 11.64 7.72
CA GLY A 120 14.60 13.07 7.56
C GLY A 120 14.38 13.93 8.82
N PRO A 121 14.48 15.27 8.72
CA PRO A 121 14.52 16.20 9.87
C PRO A 121 13.20 16.35 10.65
N PHE A 122 12.22 15.50 10.37
CA PHE A 122 10.86 15.54 10.94
C PHE A 122 10.59 14.39 11.92
N THR A 123 11.64 13.79 12.50
CA THR A 123 11.60 12.76 13.56
C THR A 123 11.20 13.34 14.92
N ASN A 124 10.23 14.26 14.95
CA ASN A 124 9.68 14.73 16.22
C ASN A 124 8.70 13.68 16.77
N GLN A 125 9.10 13.04 17.86
CA GLN A 125 8.34 11.99 18.51
C GLN A 125 6.89 12.41 18.85
N SER A 126 6.69 13.61 19.39
CA SER A 126 5.34 14.10 19.74
C SER A 126 4.45 14.25 18.51
N VAL A 127 5.00 14.78 17.42
CA VAL A 127 4.30 14.92 16.14
C VAL A 127 3.98 13.56 15.53
N TRP A 128 4.88 12.58 15.71
CA TRP A 128 4.63 11.20 15.28
C TRP A 128 3.47 10.58 16.03
N TYR A 129 3.48 10.60 17.37
CA TYR A 129 2.40 10.06 18.20
C TYR A 129 1.05 10.66 17.80
N GLU A 130 0.97 11.97 17.65
CA GLU A 130 -0.27 12.66 17.27
C GLU A 130 -0.77 12.22 15.89
N ASN A 131 0.10 12.13 14.89
CA ASN A 131 -0.29 11.75 13.53
C ASN A 131 -0.63 10.26 13.40
N VAL A 132 0.10 9.39 14.09
CA VAL A 132 -0.20 7.95 14.13
C VAL A 132 -1.55 7.71 14.81
N GLN A 133 -1.84 8.39 15.94
CA GLN A 133 -3.15 8.28 16.60
C GLN A 133 -4.28 8.78 15.69
N LYS A 134 -4.13 9.96 15.07
CA LYS A 134 -5.14 10.50 14.13
C LYS A 134 -5.35 9.58 12.94
N GLY A 135 -4.26 9.06 12.34
CA GLY A 135 -4.31 8.13 11.23
C GLY A 135 -5.02 6.82 11.60
N ALA A 136 -4.61 6.19 12.71
CA ALA A 136 -5.19 4.95 13.19
C ALA A 136 -6.70 5.09 13.47
N LYS A 137 -7.10 6.16 14.17
CA LYS A 137 -8.53 6.46 14.40
C LYS A 137 -9.30 6.66 13.10
N THR A 138 -8.71 7.37 12.13
CA THR A 138 -9.37 7.62 10.83
C THR A 138 -9.60 6.33 10.06
N ILE A 139 -8.59 5.45 10.02
CA ILE A 139 -8.69 4.15 9.37
C ILE A 139 -9.71 3.26 10.07
N HIS A 140 -9.64 3.17 11.40
CA HIS A 140 -10.56 2.34 12.18
C HIS A 140 -12.02 2.80 12.05
N ARG A 141 -12.28 4.12 11.98
CA ARG A 141 -13.61 4.65 11.69
C ARG A 141 -14.11 4.31 10.29
N ALA A 142 -13.22 4.27 9.30
CA ALA A 142 -13.57 3.92 7.93
C ALA A 142 -13.79 2.41 7.74
N ASN A 143 -12.98 1.58 8.39
CA ASN A 143 -13.14 0.13 8.40
C ASN A 143 -12.54 -0.46 9.70
N PRO A 144 -13.38 -0.88 10.66
CA PRO A 144 -12.90 -1.36 11.95
C PRO A 144 -12.28 -2.77 11.92
N ASN A 145 -12.47 -3.52 10.82
CA ASN A 145 -11.99 -4.90 10.69
C ASN A 145 -10.53 -4.99 10.19
N LEU A 146 -9.90 -3.87 9.85
CA LEU A 146 -8.53 -3.85 9.33
C LEU A 146 -7.49 -3.97 10.44
N LEU A 147 -6.45 -4.77 10.18
CA LEU A 147 -5.22 -4.73 10.93
C LEU A 147 -4.46 -3.42 10.63
N ILE A 148 -4.25 -2.59 11.64
CA ILE A 148 -3.45 -1.36 11.52
C ILE A 148 -2.01 -1.67 11.96
N ILE A 149 -1.06 -1.56 11.04
CA ILE A 149 0.36 -1.80 11.29
C ILE A 149 1.05 -0.44 11.52
N ILE A 150 1.77 -0.33 12.64
CA ILE A 150 2.48 0.89 13.05
C ILE A 150 3.96 0.54 13.21
N SER A 151 4.81 1.06 12.32
CA SER A 151 6.27 0.94 12.44
C SER A 151 6.82 1.95 13.44
N GLY A 152 7.99 1.65 14.02
CA GLY A 152 8.71 2.53 14.94
C GLY A 152 9.20 3.84 14.30
N LEU A 153 9.77 4.70 15.14
CA LEU A 153 10.31 6.00 14.75
C LEU A 153 11.69 5.91 14.09
N ASP A 154 12.53 4.96 14.55
CA ASP A 154 13.92 4.75 14.12
C ASP A 154 14.15 3.29 13.68
N TYR A 155 15.38 2.97 13.29
CA TYR A 155 15.77 1.61 12.90
C TYR A 155 15.56 0.59 14.03
N ASP A 156 15.31 -0.66 13.68
CA ASP A 156 15.09 -1.79 14.63
C ASP A 156 16.29 -2.09 15.56
N ILE A 157 17.43 -1.41 15.39
CA ILE A 157 18.62 -1.56 16.24
C ILE A 157 18.65 -0.56 17.41
N ASP A 158 17.86 0.50 17.35
CA ASP A 158 17.78 1.50 18.40
C ASP A 158 16.58 1.18 19.28
N PHE A 159 16.82 0.51 20.42
CA PHE A 159 15.83 0.34 21.49
C PHE A 159 15.56 1.69 22.19
N PHE A 160 15.03 2.67 21.45
CA PHE A 160 14.56 3.91 22.02
C PHE A 160 13.17 3.67 22.61
N LEU A 161 13.12 3.04 23.79
CA LEU A 161 11.90 2.95 24.58
C LEU A 161 11.53 4.36 25.03
N PRO A 162 10.39 4.91 24.58
CA PRO A 162 9.90 6.20 25.06
C PRO A 162 9.66 6.10 26.56
N LYS A 163 10.53 6.71 27.38
CA LYS A 163 10.29 6.78 28.82
C LYS A 163 9.02 7.61 29.05
N GLY A 164 7.92 6.94 29.39
CA GLY A 164 6.77 7.56 30.06
C GLY A 164 5.54 7.90 29.21
N LYS A 165 5.42 7.48 27.94
CA LYS A 165 4.18 7.72 27.17
C LYS A 165 3.77 6.51 26.32
N ALA A 166 2.72 5.81 26.76
CA ALA A 166 2.09 4.75 26.00
C ALA A 166 1.33 5.32 24.79
N LEU A 167 1.27 4.56 23.70
CA LEU A 167 0.38 4.89 22.59
C LEU A 167 -1.07 4.65 23.03
N GLU A 168 -1.79 5.71 23.39
CA GLU A 168 -3.21 5.59 23.76
C GLU A 168 -4.11 5.66 22.51
N LEU A 169 -4.75 4.54 22.16
CA LEU A 169 -5.81 4.50 21.15
C LEU A 169 -7.16 4.35 21.88
N LYS A 170 -7.76 5.47 22.30
CA LYS A 170 -9.10 5.45 22.90
C LYS A 170 -10.15 5.25 21.82
N HIS A 171 -11.03 4.27 22.02
CA HIS A 171 -12.21 4.06 21.21
C HIS A 171 -13.22 5.17 21.53
N GLU A 172 -13.49 6.04 20.56
CA GLU A 172 -14.55 7.03 20.67
C GLU A 172 -15.83 6.36 20.15
N LYS A 173 -16.81 6.21 21.03
CA LYS A 173 -18.14 5.67 20.73
C LYS A 173 -18.89 6.56 19.75
#